data_AF-A0A2E0THB7-F1
#
_entry.id   AF-A0A2E0THB7-F1
#
_cell.length_a   1.000
_cell.length_b   1.000
_cell.length_c   1.000
_cell.angle_alpha   90.00
_cell.angle_beta   90.00
_cell.angle_gamma   90.00
#
_symmetry.space_group_name_H-M   'P 1'
#
loop_
_entity.id
_entity.type
_entity.pdbx_description
1 polymer ?
#
loop_
_entity_poly.entity_id
_entity_poly.type
_entity_poly.pdbx_seq_one_letter_code
_entity_poly.pdbx_strand_id
1 'polypeptide(L)'
;MRSEHRAALALLLGCAVSGCSVYDASLLDAGPRRDAGRVDAGEEVDAGEAMDAGEPEDAGEAMDAGEPEDAGPGVDSGPPDGGPDCPLFRAPSRPAGMAGGDTTVVVGLRDPVFNQNDGRWETMAYDLDGYCTDEVSDVTECVAPEGGATQVDGMGGVDNVVGSQIFRILVNFDPTFEAEAAARMVGGRSIVVRIDGWNRMDDDSRVDVRIAQAVGLERMDGMTTPQWDGEDEFQLSPGSFRDGNIDAPLIRDDNAYVAGGRLVMRIPDRQAMTLPWSDGEPFDLLLTDALLTGDLVEDGGGRYRLERAWITGRYALIDFLPVLSEVGICPGEIIRGIVEVEVREDLDVRSTPGSGGPGVECDAMSLGMQFTGYPARWGDLGTDPPTPPDPCP
;
A
#
# COMPACT_ATOMS: atom_id res chain seq x y z
N MET A 1 29.01 -12.83 -1.53
CA MET A 1 28.09 -12.50 -0.43
C MET A 1 26.65 -12.94 -0.72
N ARG A 2 25.99 -12.55 -1.84
CA ARG A 2 24.61 -13.03 -2.18
C ARG A 2 24.37 -14.56 -2.16
N SER A 3 25.35 -15.39 -2.53
CA SER A 3 25.16 -16.86 -2.51
C SER A 3 25.20 -17.48 -1.12
N GLU A 4 25.85 -16.83 -0.14
CA GLU A 4 25.96 -17.35 1.23
C GLU A 4 24.71 -17.04 2.04
N HIS A 5 24.06 -15.88 1.80
CA HIS A 5 22.76 -15.55 2.38
C HIS A 5 21.62 -16.44 1.86
N ARG A 6 21.60 -16.76 0.55
CA ARG A 6 20.61 -17.68 -0.06
C ARG A 6 20.62 -19.08 0.56
N ALA A 7 21.79 -19.59 0.93
CA ALA A 7 21.91 -20.92 1.56
C ALA A 7 21.46 -20.92 3.03
N ALA A 8 21.66 -19.82 3.76
CA ALA A 8 21.20 -19.68 5.14
C ALA A 8 19.67 -19.59 5.25
N LEU A 9 19.02 -18.96 4.27
CA LEU A 9 17.57 -18.80 4.20
C LEU A 9 16.82 -20.12 4.00
N ALA A 10 17.33 -21.00 3.13
CA ALA A 10 16.78 -22.35 2.95
C ALA A 10 16.93 -23.22 4.22
N LEU A 11 17.95 -22.96 5.05
CA LEU A 11 18.17 -23.68 6.30
C LEU A 11 17.29 -23.18 7.44
N LEU A 12 17.07 -21.87 7.55
CA LEU A 12 16.28 -21.25 8.63
C LEU A 12 14.78 -21.47 8.45
N LEU A 13 14.25 -21.35 7.24
CA LEU A 13 12.84 -21.67 6.95
C LEU A 13 12.56 -23.17 7.11
N GLY A 14 13.50 -24.05 6.75
CA GLY A 14 13.41 -25.48 7.02
C GLY A 14 13.35 -25.82 8.53
N CYS A 15 13.93 -24.99 9.39
CA CYS A 15 13.89 -25.18 10.84
C CYS A 15 12.66 -24.54 11.51
N ALA A 16 12.08 -23.48 10.95
CA ALA A 16 10.84 -22.86 11.46
C ALA A 16 9.59 -23.74 11.17
N VAL A 17 9.60 -24.51 10.09
CA VAL A 17 8.50 -25.45 9.72
C VAL A 17 8.46 -26.72 10.61
N SER A 18 9.37 -26.86 11.58
CA SER A 18 9.39 -28.01 12.51
C SER A 18 8.58 -27.78 13.81
N GLY A 19 7.83 -26.67 13.92
CA GLY A 19 6.93 -26.40 15.03
C GLY A 19 5.48 -26.83 14.74
N CYS A 20 5.18 -28.11 15.01
CA CYS A 20 3.82 -28.66 15.16
C CYS A 20 2.87 -28.60 13.93
N SER A 21 3.07 -29.47 12.95
CA SER A 21 1.96 -30.28 12.43
C SER A 21 2.47 -31.65 11.97
N VAL A 22 1.77 -32.70 12.40
CA VAL A 22 2.11 -34.09 12.08
C VAL A 22 1.58 -34.38 10.67
N TYR A 23 2.45 -34.38 9.67
CA TYR A 23 2.12 -34.97 8.36
C TYR A 23 3.05 -36.13 8.02
N ASP A 24 2.45 -37.32 8.05
CA ASP A 24 2.96 -38.61 7.63
C ASP A 24 3.06 -38.66 6.11
N ALA A 25 4.29 -38.63 5.58
CA ALA A 25 4.59 -38.59 4.15
C ALA A 25 4.45 -39.96 3.43
N SER A 26 3.56 -40.85 3.88
CA SER A 26 3.46 -42.22 3.37
C SER A 26 2.25 -42.53 2.45
N LEU A 27 1.50 -41.53 1.97
CA LEU A 27 0.24 -41.75 1.21
C LEU A 27 0.18 -41.25 -0.24
N LEU A 28 1.29 -40.97 -0.90
CA LEU A 28 1.30 -40.71 -2.36
C LEU A 28 1.61 -41.99 -3.16
N ASP A 29 0.57 -42.75 -3.47
CA ASP A 29 0.60 -43.77 -4.54
C ASP A 29 0.24 -43.10 -5.88
N ALA A 30 1.22 -43.04 -6.77
CA ALA A 30 1.08 -42.49 -8.11
C ALA A 30 0.57 -43.56 -9.08
N GLY A 31 -0.74 -43.59 -9.31
CA GLY A 31 -1.36 -44.41 -10.35
C GLY A 31 -1.03 -43.93 -11.78
N PRO A 32 -1.04 -44.81 -12.80
CA PRO A 32 -0.52 -44.49 -14.13
C PRO A 32 -1.48 -43.64 -14.98
N ARG A 33 -0.88 -42.75 -15.79
CA ARG A 33 -1.53 -41.87 -16.77
C ARG A 33 -2.28 -42.67 -17.84
N ARG A 34 -3.52 -42.27 -18.16
CA ARG A 34 -4.28 -42.77 -19.32
C ARG A 34 -4.17 -41.79 -20.49
N ASP A 35 -3.98 -42.37 -21.68
CA ASP A 35 -3.85 -41.73 -22.99
C ASP A 35 -5.01 -40.80 -23.34
N ALA A 36 -4.67 -39.64 -23.93
CA ALA A 36 -5.62 -38.74 -24.56
C ALA A 36 -5.96 -39.25 -25.98
N GLY A 37 -7.17 -39.76 -26.14
CA GLY A 37 -7.77 -40.10 -27.43
C GLY A 37 -8.21 -38.85 -28.19
N ARG A 38 -7.84 -38.80 -29.47
CA ARG A 38 -8.22 -37.82 -30.50
C ARG A 38 -9.75 -37.83 -30.72
N VAL A 39 -10.38 -36.65 -30.71
CA VAL A 39 -11.80 -36.47 -31.07
C VAL A 39 -11.85 -35.77 -32.43
N ASP A 40 -12.55 -36.39 -33.40
CA ASP A 40 -12.78 -35.84 -34.74
C ASP A 40 -13.79 -34.68 -34.72
N ALA A 41 -13.54 -33.67 -35.56
CA ALA A 41 -14.42 -32.53 -35.77
C ALA A 41 -15.67 -32.95 -36.55
N GLY A 42 -16.84 -32.70 -35.97
CA GLY A 42 -18.14 -32.85 -36.61
C GLY A 42 -18.48 -31.67 -37.53
N GLU A 43 -19.29 -31.99 -38.53
CA GLU A 43 -19.76 -31.24 -39.70
C GLU A 43 -20.55 -29.96 -39.37
N GLU A 44 -20.32 -28.87 -40.14
CA GLU A 44 -21.04 -27.60 -40.00
C GLU A 44 -22.48 -27.72 -40.52
N VAL A 45 -23.44 -27.27 -39.71
CA VAL A 45 -24.88 -27.23 -40.06
C VAL A 45 -25.23 -25.86 -40.64
N ASP A 46 -25.86 -25.89 -41.80
CA ASP A 46 -26.37 -24.79 -42.61
C ASP A 46 -27.26 -23.81 -41.82
N ALA A 47 -26.93 -22.52 -41.88
CA ALA A 47 -27.70 -21.45 -41.27
C ALA A 47 -28.76 -20.95 -42.27
N GLY A 48 -30.02 -21.29 -42.01
CA GLY A 48 -31.17 -20.88 -42.81
C GLY A 48 -31.33 -19.35 -42.92
N GLU A 49 -31.96 -18.93 -44.02
CA GLU A 49 -32.18 -17.54 -44.43
C GLU A 49 -32.93 -16.70 -43.38
N ALA A 50 -32.50 -15.45 -43.23
CA ALA A 50 -33.11 -14.47 -42.34
C ALA A 50 -34.48 -13.99 -42.87
N MET A 51 -35.49 -13.95 -42.00
CA MET A 51 -36.79 -13.35 -42.30
C MET A 51 -36.74 -11.82 -42.18
N ASP A 52 -37.40 -11.18 -43.14
CA ASP A 52 -37.61 -9.73 -43.30
C ASP A 52 -38.31 -9.11 -42.08
N ALA A 53 -37.69 -8.08 -41.50
CA ALA A 53 -38.26 -7.29 -40.41
C ALA A 53 -39.01 -6.10 -41.00
N GLY A 54 -40.34 -6.14 -40.94
CA GLY A 54 -41.21 -5.05 -41.39
C GLY A 54 -40.95 -3.73 -40.65
N GLU A 55 -41.31 -2.62 -41.31
CA GLU A 55 -41.13 -1.25 -40.82
C GLU A 55 -41.84 -1.01 -39.47
N PRO A 56 -41.23 -0.28 -38.51
CA PRO A 56 -41.87 0.04 -37.25
C PRO A 56 -42.93 1.13 -37.43
N GLU A 57 -44.10 0.94 -36.78
CA GLU A 57 -45.12 1.98 -36.63
C GLU A 57 -44.66 3.08 -35.66
N ASP A 58 -45.04 4.31 -36.00
CA ASP A 58 -44.80 5.58 -35.30
C ASP A 58 -45.34 5.55 -33.86
N ALA A 59 -44.43 5.50 -32.89
CA ALA A 59 -44.74 5.71 -31.49
C ALA A 59 -44.73 7.22 -31.22
N GLY A 60 -45.93 7.80 -31.10
CA GLY A 60 -46.13 9.22 -30.85
C GLY A 60 -45.40 9.78 -29.62
N GLU A 61 -45.33 11.12 -29.57
CA GLU A 61 -44.54 11.92 -28.63
C GLU A 61 -44.67 11.49 -27.15
N ALA A 62 -43.53 11.23 -26.52
CA ALA A 62 -43.43 10.94 -25.10
C ALA A 62 -43.80 12.18 -24.26
N MET A 63 -44.68 11.99 -23.28
CA MET A 63 -44.98 13.01 -22.28
C MET A 63 -43.78 13.21 -21.35
N ASP A 64 -43.45 14.48 -21.12
CA ASP A 64 -42.39 14.99 -20.25
C ASP A 64 -42.49 14.41 -18.83
N ALA A 65 -41.52 13.59 -18.46
CA ALA A 65 -41.31 13.16 -17.08
C ALA A 65 -40.46 14.23 -16.40
N GLY A 66 -41.10 15.02 -15.53
CA GLY A 66 -40.44 16.09 -14.78
C GLY A 66 -39.17 15.63 -14.05
N GLU A 67 -38.27 16.59 -13.82
CA GLU A 67 -36.96 16.39 -13.20
C GLU A 67 -37.05 15.55 -11.91
N PRO A 68 -36.21 14.51 -11.74
CA PRO A 68 -36.13 13.82 -10.47
C PRO A 68 -35.58 14.77 -9.41
N GLU A 69 -36.27 14.86 -8.27
CA GLU A 69 -35.75 15.54 -7.08
C GLU A 69 -34.42 14.90 -6.65
N ASP A 70 -33.43 15.76 -6.43
CA ASP A 70 -32.08 15.47 -5.98
C ASP A 70 -32.11 14.57 -4.74
N ALA A 71 -31.77 13.28 -4.94
CA ALA A 71 -31.47 12.39 -3.83
C ALA A 71 -30.16 12.90 -3.23
N GLY A 72 -30.27 13.64 -2.12
CA GLY A 72 -29.12 14.13 -1.36
C GLY A 72 -28.08 13.04 -1.07
N PRO A 73 -26.86 13.44 -0.67
CA PRO A 73 -25.73 12.51 -0.57
C PRO A 73 -26.12 11.29 0.26
N GLY A 74 -25.93 10.11 -0.34
CA GLY A 74 -26.17 8.84 0.32
C GLY A 74 -25.45 8.83 1.66
N VAL A 75 -26.18 8.44 2.70
CA VAL A 75 -25.61 8.25 4.04
C VAL A 75 -24.65 7.08 3.89
N ASP A 76 -23.35 7.39 3.86
CA ASP A 76 -22.29 6.43 4.05
C ASP A 76 -22.51 5.84 5.45
N SER A 77 -23.05 4.63 5.49
CA SER A 77 -23.09 3.81 6.70
C SER A 77 -21.63 3.48 6.99
N GLY A 78 -21.00 4.35 7.78
CA GLY A 78 -19.59 4.22 8.16
C GLY A 78 -19.26 2.80 8.66
N PRO A 79 -17.98 2.42 8.60
CA PRO A 79 -17.58 1.06 8.90
C PRO A 79 -18.01 0.66 10.31
N PRO A 80 -18.39 -0.61 10.53
CA PRO A 80 -19.00 -1.09 11.77
C PRO A 80 -18.21 -0.59 12.99
N ASP A 81 -18.94 -0.14 14.01
CA ASP A 81 -18.33 0.22 15.29
C ASP A 81 -17.95 -1.10 15.98
N GLY A 82 -16.66 -1.33 16.28
CA GLY A 82 -16.11 -2.55 16.89
C GLY A 82 -16.64 -2.91 18.29
N GLY A 83 -17.73 -2.27 18.71
CA GLY A 83 -18.37 -2.46 20.00
C GLY A 83 -17.69 -1.67 21.14
N PRO A 84 -18.31 -1.62 22.32
CA PRO A 84 -17.80 -0.87 23.47
C PRO A 84 -16.49 -1.43 24.04
N ASP A 85 -16.16 -2.68 23.75
CA ASP A 85 -14.93 -3.34 24.18
C ASP A 85 -13.78 -3.20 23.17
N CYS A 86 -14.04 -2.64 21.98
CA CYS A 86 -12.99 -2.33 21.01
C CYS A 86 -13.09 -0.92 20.40
N PRO A 87 -12.36 0.07 20.96
CA PRO A 87 -12.25 1.38 20.36
C PRO A 87 -11.34 1.32 19.13
N LEU A 88 -11.95 1.20 17.95
CA LEU A 88 -11.23 1.08 16.68
C LEU A 88 -10.27 2.26 16.45
N PHE A 89 -9.01 1.95 16.18
CA PHE A 89 -7.98 2.92 15.92
C PHE A 89 -8.06 3.38 14.46
N ARG A 90 -8.83 4.43 14.25
CA ARG A 90 -9.07 5.04 12.93
C ARG A 90 -8.33 6.35 12.78
N ALA A 91 -8.10 6.75 11.52
CA ALA A 91 -7.68 8.11 11.23
C ALA A 91 -8.68 9.12 11.85
N PRO A 92 -8.20 10.24 12.43
CA PRO A 92 -9.09 11.22 13.04
C PRO A 92 -10.07 11.75 12.00
N SER A 93 -11.33 11.95 12.40
CA SER A 93 -12.34 12.46 11.48
C SER A 93 -12.05 13.90 11.06
N ARG A 94 -12.47 14.26 9.85
CA ARG A 94 -12.33 15.63 9.33
C ARG A 94 -13.01 16.63 10.28
N PRO A 95 -12.32 17.71 10.68
CA PRO A 95 -12.93 18.70 11.54
C PRO A 95 -14.03 19.49 10.80
N ALA A 96 -15.07 19.87 11.55
CA ALA A 96 -16.05 20.84 11.08
C ALA A 96 -15.46 22.25 11.23
N GLY A 97 -15.15 22.94 10.13
CA GLY A 97 -14.49 24.25 10.24
C GLY A 97 -14.08 24.90 8.92
N MET A 98 -13.47 26.09 9.04
CA MET A 98 -13.00 26.87 7.90
C MET A 98 -11.69 26.29 7.36
N ALA A 99 -11.73 25.89 6.09
CA ALA A 99 -10.55 25.71 5.28
C ALA A 99 -9.90 27.06 4.96
N GLY A 100 -8.61 27.02 4.66
CA GLY A 100 -7.93 28.13 4.00
C GLY A 100 -6.78 28.71 4.82
N GLY A 101 -5.65 28.79 4.17
CA GLY A 101 -4.44 29.44 4.61
C GLY A 101 -3.51 29.64 3.41
N ASP A 102 -2.34 30.23 3.68
CA ASP A 102 -1.30 30.48 2.69
C ASP A 102 0.00 29.74 3.02
N THR A 103 -0.02 28.86 4.03
CA THR A 103 1.17 28.15 4.46
C THR A 103 1.39 26.92 3.60
N THR A 104 2.60 26.83 3.07
CA THR A 104 3.12 25.61 2.45
C THR A 104 4.10 24.95 3.41
N VAL A 105 3.93 23.66 3.63
CA VAL A 105 4.87 22.79 4.34
C VAL A 105 5.40 21.77 3.35
N VAL A 106 6.73 21.58 3.31
CA VAL A 106 7.36 20.54 2.51
C VAL A 106 8.26 19.72 3.41
N VAL A 107 8.10 18.40 3.35
CA VAL A 107 8.94 17.46 4.09
C VAL A 107 9.46 16.35 3.19
N GLY A 108 10.70 15.93 3.40
CA GLY A 108 11.23 14.68 2.86
C GLY A 108 11.11 13.56 3.90
N LEU A 109 10.56 12.42 3.51
CA LEU A 109 10.39 11.25 4.38
C LEU A 109 11.69 10.48 4.55
N ARG A 110 11.93 10.05 5.78
CA ARG A 110 13.13 9.34 6.20
C ARG A 110 12.81 8.30 7.26
N ASP A 111 13.85 7.55 7.59
CA ASP A 111 13.87 6.64 8.74
C ASP A 111 12.69 5.66 8.68
N PRO A 112 12.57 4.87 7.58
CA PRO A 112 11.50 3.89 7.43
C PRO A 112 11.63 2.83 8.52
N VAL A 113 10.50 2.41 9.09
CA VAL A 113 10.46 1.38 10.13
C VAL A 113 9.97 0.07 9.54
N PHE A 114 10.91 -0.81 9.23
CA PHE A 114 10.64 -2.19 8.81
C PHE A 114 10.68 -3.15 9.99
N ASN A 115 11.58 -2.94 10.94
CA ASN A 115 11.66 -3.74 12.15
C ASN A 115 10.51 -3.37 13.11
N GLN A 116 9.38 -4.07 12.93
CA GLN A 116 8.17 -3.90 13.74
C GLN A 116 7.96 -5.01 14.78
N ASN A 117 9.04 -5.69 15.16
CA ASN A 117 9.05 -6.70 16.21
C ASN A 117 8.72 -6.12 17.60
N ASP A 118 8.58 -6.99 18.59
CA ASP A 118 8.31 -6.63 20.00
C ASP A 118 7.03 -5.80 20.18
N GLY A 119 5.98 -6.12 19.41
CA GLY A 119 4.67 -5.48 19.49
C GLY A 119 4.58 -4.09 18.84
N ARG A 120 5.59 -3.64 18.11
CA ARG A 120 5.52 -2.33 17.42
C ARG A 120 4.43 -2.28 16.36
N TRP A 121 4.27 -3.36 15.59
CA TRP A 121 3.27 -3.47 14.54
C TRP A 121 1.85 -3.17 15.04
N GLU A 122 1.55 -3.49 16.31
CA GLU A 122 0.23 -3.35 16.96
C GLU A 122 -0.28 -1.90 17.03
N THR A 123 0.56 -0.92 16.72
CA THR A 123 0.23 0.52 16.78
C THR A 123 0.62 1.30 15.53
N MET A 124 1.08 0.61 14.49
CA MET A 124 1.72 1.21 13.31
C MET A 124 0.87 1.16 12.04
N ALA A 125 -0.46 1.16 12.18
CA ALA A 125 -1.42 1.28 11.07
C ALA A 125 -2.77 1.80 11.61
N TYR A 126 -3.83 1.70 10.81
CA TYR A 126 -5.21 1.85 11.29
C TYR A 126 -5.98 0.54 11.14
N ASP A 127 -7.12 0.47 11.81
CA ASP A 127 -8.24 -0.39 11.44
C ASP A 127 -8.66 -0.10 10.00
N LEU A 128 -8.57 -1.11 9.16
CA LEU A 128 -8.97 -1.10 7.75
C LEU A 128 -10.30 -1.82 7.57
N ASP A 129 -10.56 -2.88 8.33
CA ASP A 129 -11.64 -3.83 8.07
C ASP A 129 -12.91 -3.60 8.94
N GLY A 130 -12.78 -2.79 9.99
CA GLY A 130 -13.86 -2.38 10.89
C GLY A 130 -14.08 -3.34 12.06
N TYR A 131 -13.19 -4.30 12.26
CA TYR A 131 -13.31 -5.34 13.28
C TYR A 131 -12.13 -5.33 14.24
N CYS A 132 -12.27 -6.14 15.28
CA CYS A 132 -11.21 -6.43 16.23
C CYS A 132 -11.11 -7.93 16.34
N THR A 133 -10.22 -8.46 15.53
CA THR A 133 -9.88 -9.87 15.48
C THR A 133 -8.92 -10.17 16.61
N ASP A 134 -9.29 -11.08 17.49
CA ASP A 134 -8.46 -11.52 18.62
C ASP A 134 -8.47 -13.05 18.72
N GLU A 135 -7.70 -13.62 19.66
CA GLU A 135 -7.60 -15.08 19.81
C GLU A 135 -8.93 -15.78 20.15
N VAL A 136 -9.96 -15.03 20.54
CA VAL A 136 -11.27 -15.54 21.00
C VAL A 136 -12.39 -15.15 20.01
N SER A 137 -12.21 -14.09 19.24
CA SER A 137 -13.15 -13.50 18.29
C SER A 137 -12.66 -13.69 16.85
N ASP A 138 -13.29 -14.64 16.14
CA ASP A 138 -13.06 -14.86 14.71
C ASP A 138 -13.87 -13.89 13.82
N VAL A 139 -14.18 -12.69 14.30
CA VAL A 139 -14.93 -11.70 13.53
C VAL A 139 -13.96 -10.93 12.65
N THR A 140 -14.00 -11.19 11.34
CA THR A 140 -13.15 -10.60 10.32
C THR A 140 -13.96 -10.11 9.12
N GLU A 141 -13.38 -9.25 8.28
CA GLU A 141 -13.96 -8.88 6.99
C GLU A 141 -14.10 -10.06 6.02
N CYS A 142 -13.15 -11.01 6.04
CA CYS A 142 -13.05 -12.11 5.10
C CYS A 142 -12.49 -13.39 5.73
N VAL A 143 -12.66 -14.51 5.02
CA VAL A 143 -12.17 -15.82 5.45
C VAL A 143 -10.71 -15.97 5.02
N ALA A 144 -9.85 -16.40 5.93
CA ALA A 144 -8.47 -16.74 5.61
C ALA A 144 -8.42 -17.81 4.49
N PRO A 145 -7.53 -17.68 3.49
CA PRO A 145 -7.39 -18.66 2.42
C PRO A 145 -7.02 -20.07 2.94
N GLU A 146 -7.22 -21.10 2.11
CA GLU A 146 -6.85 -22.48 2.47
C GLU A 146 -5.38 -22.59 2.91
N GLY A 147 -5.17 -23.15 4.11
CA GLY A 147 -3.84 -23.27 4.73
C GLY A 147 -3.50 -22.12 5.69
N GLY A 148 -4.17 -20.98 5.54
CA GLY A 148 -4.02 -19.82 6.42
C GLY A 148 -4.82 -19.91 7.71
N ALA A 149 -4.47 -19.02 8.63
CA ALA A 149 -5.23 -18.78 9.85
C ALA A 149 -5.72 -17.33 9.87
N THR A 150 -6.82 -17.10 10.58
CA THR A 150 -7.27 -15.76 10.93
C THR A 150 -6.14 -15.00 11.62
N GLN A 151 -5.82 -13.82 11.10
CA GLN A 151 -4.77 -12.97 11.66
C GLN A 151 -5.32 -12.16 12.82
N VAL A 152 -4.50 -11.95 13.86
CA VAL A 152 -4.89 -11.19 15.05
C VAL A 152 -4.52 -9.73 14.86
N ASP A 153 -5.43 -8.85 15.24
CA ASP A 153 -5.24 -7.41 15.09
C ASP A 153 -4.36 -6.84 16.20
N GLY A 154 -3.80 -5.67 15.92
CA GLY A 154 -3.13 -4.85 16.91
C GLY A 154 -4.09 -4.15 17.86
N MET A 155 -3.54 -3.23 18.66
CA MET A 155 -4.32 -2.49 19.66
C MET A 155 -5.40 -1.61 19.00
N GLY A 156 -6.66 -1.91 19.28
CA GLY A 156 -7.80 -1.19 18.71
C GLY A 156 -8.12 -1.61 17.27
N GLY A 157 -7.95 -2.89 16.92
CA GLY A 157 -8.26 -3.39 15.57
C GLY A 157 -7.25 -2.96 14.52
N VAL A 158 -5.98 -2.75 14.90
CA VAL A 158 -4.96 -2.28 13.95
C VAL A 158 -4.56 -3.40 13.00
N ASP A 159 -4.87 -3.22 11.71
CA ASP A 159 -4.52 -4.17 10.66
C ASP A 159 -3.11 -3.88 10.12
N ASN A 160 -2.14 -4.76 10.40
CA ASN A 160 -0.77 -4.61 9.93
C ASN A 160 -0.01 -5.95 9.81
N VAL A 161 -0.58 -6.89 9.05
CA VAL A 161 -0.01 -8.23 8.86
C VAL A 161 1.33 -8.18 8.11
N VAL A 162 1.52 -7.22 7.19
CA VAL A 162 2.85 -6.99 6.59
C VAL A 162 3.89 -6.68 7.67
N GLY A 163 3.56 -5.86 8.66
CA GLY A 163 4.46 -5.54 9.76
C GLY A 163 4.76 -6.73 10.68
N SER A 164 3.75 -7.52 11.02
CA SER A 164 3.87 -8.61 12.00
C SER A 164 4.50 -9.90 11.43
N GLN A 165 4.25 -10.19 10.15
CA GLN A 165 4.72 -11.42 9.48
C GLN A 165 5.82 -11.13 8.46
N ILE A 166 5.53 -10.31 7.44
CA ILE A 166 6.39 -10.18 6.26
C ILE A 166 7.69 -9.41 6.59
N PHE A 167 7.58 -8.25 7.23
CA PHE A 167 8.76 -7.48 7.62
C PHE A 167 9.61 -8.22 8.65
N ARG A 168 9.01 -9.02 9.53
CA ARG A 168 9.75 -9.90 10.43
C ARG A 168 10.61 -10.89 9.66
N ILE A 169 10.08 -11.52 8.62
CA ILE A 169 10.84 -12.43 7.75
C ILE A 169 11.98 -11.67 7.05
N LEU A 170 11.68 -10.52 6.46
CA LEU A 170 12.68 -9.71 5.75
C LEU A 170 13.82 -9.26 6.66
N VAL A 171 13.53 -8.70 7.83
CA VAL A 171 14.55 -8.20 8.78
C VAL A 171 15.34 -9.34 9.42
N ASN A 172 14.74 -10.51 9.66
CA ASN A 172 15.47 -11.67 10.15
C ASN A 172 16.41 -12.26 9.08
N PHE A 173 16.01 -12.18 7.81
CA PHE A 173 16.83 -12.64 6.69
C PHE A 173 17.99 -11.67 6.40
N ASP A 174 17.68 -10.38 6.37
CA ASP A 174 18.63 -9.29 6.17
C ASP A 174 18.53 -8.27 7.32
N PRO A 175 19.35 -8.42 8.38
CA PRO A 175 19.37 -7.49 9.49
C PRO A 175 19.84 -6.08 9.13
N THR A 176 20.45 -5.90 7.95
CA THR A 176 20.89 -4.59 7.45
C THR A 176 19.82 -3.88 6.63
N PHE A 177 18.72 -4.57 6.31
CA PHE A 177 17.67 -4.10 5.43
C PHE A 177 17.16 -2.68 5.76
N GLU A 178 16.72 -2.46 7.00
CA GLU A 178 16.22 -1.15 7.44
C GLU A 178 17.29 -0.06 7.36
N ALA A 179 18.53 -0.37 7.78
CA ALA A 179 19.62 0.58 7.79
C ALA A 179 20.05 0.99 6.37
N GLU A 180 20.01 0.06 5.41
CA GLU A 180 20.29 0.34 4.01
C GLU A 180 19.21 1.22 3.39
N ALA A 181 17.93 0.90 3.59
CA ALA A 181 16.82 1.71 3.13
C ALA A 181 16.89 3.14 3.69
N ALA A 182 17.14 3.25 5.01
CA ALA A 182 17.33 4.54 5.67
C ALA A 182 18.51 5.32 5.09
N ALA A 183 19.65 4.67 4.81
CA ALA A 183 20.82 5.33 4.23
C ALA A 183 20.55 5.91 2.84
N ARG A 184 19.69 5.29 2.03
CA ARG A 184 19.30 5.83 0.71
C ARG A 184 18.39 7.03 0.82
N MET A 185 17.44 6.98 1.75
CA MET A 185 16.64 8.15 2.09
C MET A 185 17.52 9.29 2.59
N VAL A 186 18.48 9.04 3.48
CA VAL A 186 19.47 10.03 3.93
C VAL A 186 20.26 10.62 2.76
N GLY A 187 20.62 9.80 1.78
CA GLY A 187 21.35 10.21 0.57
C GLY A 187 20.52 11.02 -0.45
N GLY A 188 19.21 11.18 -0.20
CA GLY A 188 18.32 12.05 -0.96
C GLY A 188 17.43 11.35 -1.99
N ARG A 189 17.42 10.01 -2.02
CA ARG A 189 16.36 9.24 -2.69
C ARG A 189 15.24 9.00 -1.70
N SER A 190 14.23 9.84 -1.73
CA SER A 190 13.21 9.94 -0.68
C SER A 190 11.84 10.24 -1.28
N ILE A 191 10.79 10.13 -0.47
CA ILE A 191 9.44 10.60 -0.81
C ILE A 191 9.30 12.02 -0.27
N VAL A 192 8.94 12.97 -1.12
CA VAL A 192 8.71 14.37 -0.73
C VAL A 192 7.21 14.62 -0.68
N VAL A 193 6.75 15.13 0.46
CA VAL A 193 5.34 15.49 0.71
C VAL A 193 5.25 17.00 0.77
N ARG A 194 4.36 17.57 -0.03
CA ARG A 194 4.04 19.00 -0.02
C ARG A 194 2.60 19.20 0.37
N ILE A 195 2.38 20.05 1.37
CA ILE A 195 1.08 20.41 1.93
C ILE A 195 0.90 21.90 1.63
N ASP A 196 -0.06 22.26 0.80
CA ASP A 196 -0.39 23.63 0.45
C ASP A 196 -1.73 24.05 1.09
N GLY A 197 -1.84 25.34 1.42
CA GLY A 197 -3.10 25.95 1.84
C GLY A 197 -3.44 25.76 3.32
N TRP A 198 -2.50 25.29 4.14
CA TRP A 198 -2.73 25.08 5.57
C TRP A 198 -2.84 26.39 6.35
N ASN A 199 -3.79 26.45 7.28
CA ASN A 199 -4.09 27.61 8.12
C ASN A 199 -3.24 27.74 9.40
N ARG A 200 -2.30 26.80 9.62
CA ARG A 200 -1.45 26.66 10.84
C ARG A 200 -2.20 26.35 12.14
N MET A 201 -3.45 25.96 12.07
CA MET A 201 -4.23 25.51 13.21
C MET A 201 -4.19 23.99 13.31
N ASP A 202 -4.44 23.48 14.52
CA ASP A 202 -4.57 22.04 14.77
C ASP A 202 -5.70 21.42 13.93
N ASP A 203 -6.76 22.18 13.67
CA ASP A 203 -7.86 21.77 12.80
C ASP A 203 -7.90 22.63 11.52
N ASP A 204 -7.76 21.96 10.37
CA ASP A 204 -7.98 22.53 9.05
C ASP A 204 -8.79 21.55 8.21
N SER A 205 -10.00 21.95 7.81
CA SER A 205 -10.92 21.05 7.12
C SER A 205 -10.52 20.77 5.67
N ARG A 206 -9.54 21.50 5.10
CA ARG A 206 -9.03 21.22 3.75
C ARG A 206 -7.62 21.77 3.50
N VAL A 207 -6.73 20.88 3.07
CA VAL A 207 -5.41 21.20 2.50
C VAL A 207 -5.22 20.45 1.19
N ASP A 208 -4.32 20.92 0.32
CA ASP A 208 -3.92 20.21 -0.91
C ASP A 208 -2.57 19.52 -0.66
N VAL A 209 -2.55 18.20 -0.72
CA VAL A 209 -1.34 17.41 -0.48
C VAL A 209 -0.90 16.72 -1.75
N ARG A 210 0.40 16.82 -2.03
CA ARG A 210 1.06 16.23 -3.20
C ARG A 210 2.25 15.42 -2.74
N ILE A 211 2.46 14.27 -3.37
CA ILE A 211 3.63 13.42 -3.14
C ILE A 211 4.41 13.29 -4.45
N ALA A 212 5.73 13.39 -4.35
CA ALA A 212 6.64 13.11 -5.45
C ALA A 212 7.87 12.35 -4.95
N GLN A 213 8.50 11.58 -5.84
CA GLN A 213 9.75 10.91 -5.58
C GLN A 213 10.93 11.85 -5.82
N ALA A 214 11.89 11.87 -4.90
CA ALA A 214 13.15 12.56 -5.08
C ALA A 214 14.18 11.64 -5.71
N VAL A 215 14.85 12.13 -6.75
CA VAL A 215 15.94 11.42 -7.46
C VAL A 215 17.32 11.95 -7.10
N GLY A 216 17.36 13.06 -6.38
CA GLY A 216 18.58 13.73 -5.92
C GLY A 216 18.24 15.09 -5.31
N LEU A 217 19.25 15.93 -5.13
CA LEU A 217 19.07 17.30 -4.70
C LEU A 217 20.03 18.23 -5.42
N GLU A 218 19.63 19.50 -5.48
CA GLU A 218 20.47 20.62 -5.89
C GLU A 218 20.60 21.57 -4.71
N ARG A 219 21.84 21.94 -4.34
CA ARG A 219 22.11 23.00 -3.36
C ARG A 219 22.93 24.10 -3.99
N MET A 220 22.71 25.33 -3.50
CA MET A 220 23.48 26.52 -3.92
C MET A 220 25.00 26.38 -3.70
N ASP A 221 25.42 25.50 -2.80
CA ASP A 221 26.83 25.21 -2.50
C ASP A 221 27.42 24.05 -3.34
N GLY A 222 26.63 23.44 -4.22
CA GLY A 222 27.04 22.30 -5.06
C GLY A 222 27.13 20.96 -4.33
N MET A 223 26.68 20.86 -3.08
CA MET A 223 26.58 19.58 -2.38
C MET A 223 25.44 18.73 -2.93
N THR A 224 25.72 17.44 -3.13
CA THR A 224 24.78 16.43 -3.65
C THR A 224 24.29 15.46 -2.58
N THR A 225 24.53 15.77 -1.30
CA THR A 225 24.03 15.01 -0.15
C THR A 225 23.19 15.93 0.72
N PRO A 226 21.95 15.57 1.07
CA PRO A 226 21.11 16.44 1.89
C PRO A 226 21.66 16.57 3.31
N GLN A 227 21.58 17.78 3.86
CA GLN A 227 21.96 18.07 5.25
C GLN A 227 20.82 17.83 6.24
N TRP A 228 19.59 17.76 5.73
CA TRP A 228 18.35 17.65 6.48
C TRP A 228 18.16 18.84 7.43
N ASP A 229 18.58 20.01 6.95
CA ASP A 229 18.58 21.28 7.69
C ASP A 229 17.38 22.16 7.36
N GLY A 230 16.49 21.72 6.45
CA GLY A 230 15.33 22.46 5.94
C GLY A 230 15.58 23.29 4.69
N GLU A 231 16.82 23.36 4.22
CA GLU A 231 17.21 24.11 3.03
C GLU A 231 17.48 23.20 1.82
N ASP A 232 17.39 21.89 1.99
CA ASP A 232 17.59 20.91 0.93
C ASP A 232 16.44 20.96 -0.08
N GLU A 233 16.78 21.29 -1.32
CA GLU A 233 15.85 21.32 -2.46
C GLU A 233 15.98 20.03 -3.26
N PHE A 234 14.96 19.17 -3.12
CA PHE A 234 14.95 17.87 -3.78
C PHE A 234 14.56 18.01 -5.25
N GLN A 235 15.37 17.42 -6.13
CA GLN A 235 15.01 17.24 -7.53
C GLN A 235 14.05 16.06 -7.64
N LEU A 236 12.93 16.28 -8.32
CA LEU A 236 11.81 15.36 -8.35
C LEU A 236 11.83 14.49 -9.62
N SER A 237 11.46 13.23 -9.50
CA SER A 237 11.32 12.31 -10.63
C SER A 237 10.23 12.81 -11.59
N PRO A 238 10.51 12.98 -12.89
CA PRO A 238 9.47 13.23 -13.90
C PRO A 238 8.35 12.18 -13.87
N GLY A 239 8.66 10.92 -13.51
CA GLY A 239 7.70 9.83 -13.38
C GLY A 239 6.65 10.04 -12.28
N SER A 240 6.88 10.97 -11.34
CA SER A 240 5.88 11.34 -10.33
C SER A 240 4.77 12.25 -10.87
N PHE A 241 4.84 12.64 -12.15
CA PHE A 241 3.99 13.66 -12.75
C PHE A 241 3.43 13.22 -14.10
N ARG A 242 2.18 13.62 -14.39
CA ARG A 242 1.55 13.34 -15.69
C ARG A 242 2.32 14.06 -16.79
N ASP A 243 2.84 13.28 -17.75
CA ASP A 243 3.64 13.76 -18.87
C ASP A 243 4.86 14.61 -18.45
N GLY A 244 5.37 14.41 -17.23
CA GLY A 244 6.46 15.22 -16.67
C GLY A 244 6.06 16.67 -16.39
N ASN A 245 4.77 16.98 -16.22
CA ASN A 245 4.32 18.31 -15.81
C ASN A 245 4.32 18.43 -14.28
N ILE A 246 5.26 19.20 -13.72
CA ILE A 246 5.43 19.36 -12.25
C ILE A 246 4.17 19.84 -11.50
N ASP A 247 3.26 20.53 -12.20
CA ASP A 247 1.98 20.98 -11.62
C ASP A 247 0.88 19.89 -11.62
N ALA A 248 1.16 18.72 -12.20
CA ALA A 248 0.24 17.60 -12.33
C ALA A 248 0.80 16.31 -11.69
N PRO A 249 1.03 16.29 -10.35
CA PRO A 249 1.48 15.09 -9.66
C PRO A 249 0.46 13.95 -9.76
N LEU A 250 0.96 12.72 -9.85
CA LEU A 250 0.13 11.52 -9.91
C LEU A 250 -0.49 11.19 -8.55
N ILE A 251 0.23 11.43 -7.45
CA ILE A 251 -0.29 11.34 -6.08
C ILE A 251 -0.65 12.74 -5.60
N ARG A 252 -1.96 13.00 -5.55
CA ARG A 252 -2.53 14.25 -5.03
C ARG A 252 -3.86 13.98 -4.34
N ASP A 253 -4.05 14.63 -3.20
CA ASP A 253 -5.33 14.74 -2.52
C ASP A 253 -5.62 16.22 -2.27
N ASP A 254 -6.52 16.80 -3.09
CA ASP A 254 -6.96 18.18 -2.95
C ASP A 254 -8.09 18.35 -1.92
N ASN A 255 -8.44 17.26 -1.23
CA ASN A 255 -9.42 17.18 -0.17
C ASN A 255 -8.82 16.57 1.11
N ALA A 256 -7.50 16.53 1.25
CA ALA A 256 -6.82 16.19 2.50
C ALA A 256 -7.17 17.19 3.60
N TYR A 257 -6.87 16.89 4.86
CA TYR A 257 -7.19 17.74 6.01
C TYR A 257 -6.21 17.56 7.16
N VAL A 258 -6.28 18.46 8.13
CA VAL A 258 -5.55 18.36 9.41
C VAL A 258 -6.59 18.29 10.53
N ALA A 259 -6.49 17.30 11.41
CA ALA A 259 -7.37 17.13 12.55
C ALA A 259 -6.53 16.94 13.83
N GLY A 260 -6.69 17.81 14.82
CA GLY A 260 -5.89 17.76 16.06
C GLY A 260 -4.38 17.78 15.83
N GLY A 261 -3.91 18.50 14.80
CA GLY A 261 -2.50 18.59 14.41
C GLY A 261 -2.01 17.42 13.55
N ARG A 262 -2.86 16.44 13.23
CA ARG A 262 -2.52 15.29 12.40
C ARG A 262 -3.01 15.48 10.97
N LEU A 263 -2.10 15.45 10.00
CA LEU A 263 -2.40 15.39 8.58
C LEU A 263 -3.09 14.05 8.25
N VAL A 264 -4.12 14.12 7.43
CA VAL A 264 -4.75 12.95 6.80
C VAL A 264 -4.92 13.21 5.31
N MET A 265 -4.27 12.40 4.48
CA MET A 265 -4.47 12.39 3.03
C MET A 265 -4.75 10.97 2.52
N ARG A 266 -5.58 10.88 1.50
CA ARG A 266 -5.79 9.64 0.73
C ARG A 266 -4.76 9.55 -0.39
N ILE A 267 -4.18 8.38 -0.58
CA ILE A 267 -3.36 8.05 -1.73
C ILE A 267 -4.29 7.40 -2.76
N PRO A 268 -4.29 7.85 -4.04
CA PRO A 268 -5.12 7.21 -5.07
C PRO A 268 -4.81 5.72 -5.21
N ASP A 269 -5.86 4.92 -5.41
CA ASP A 269 -5.74 3.47 -5.51
C ASP A 269 -4.73 3.04 -6.57
N ARG A 270 -3.85 2.11 -6.18
CA ARG A 270 -2.83 1.47 -7.01
C ARG A 270 -1.90 2.48 -7.68
N GLN A 271 -1.75 3.66 -7.10
CA GLN A 271 -0.77 4.63 -7.55
C GLN A 271 0.62 4.24 -7.02
N ALA A 272 1.57 4.09 -7.94
CA ALA A 272 2.94 3.67 -7.63
C ALA A 272 3.62 4.63 -6.66
N MET A 273 4.01 4.10 -5.50
CA MET A 273 4.89 4.76 -4.55
C MET A 273 6.19 3.98 -4.47
N THR A 274 7.15 4.44 -5.24
CA THR A 274 8.51 3.93 -5.32
C THR A 274 9.27 4.09 -3.99
N LEU A 275 9.69 3.00 -3.38
CA LEU A 275 10.51 3.00 -2.17
C LEU A 275 11.96 2.71 -2.52
N PRO A 276 12.94 3.45 -1.95
CA PRO A 276 14.34 3.17 -2.17
C PRO A 276 14.72 1.85 -1.48
N TRP A 277 15.13 0.86 -2.27
CA TRP A 277 15.64 -0.42 -1.81
C TRP A 277 17.15 -0.56 -2.14
N SER A 278 17.83 -1.50 -1.46
CA SER A 278 19.28 -1.84 -1.39
C SER A 278 20.17 -1.46 -2.62
N ASP A 279 21.10 -2.30 -3.08
CA ASP A 279 22.17 -1.93 -4.05
C ASP A 279 21.75 -1.53 -5.48
N GLY A 280 20.48 -1.22 -5.76
CA GLY A 280 20.16 -0.57 -7.03
C GLY A 280 18.68 -0.32 -7.31
N GLU A 281 17.83 -1.32 -7.06
CA GLU A 281 16.43 -1.26 -7.51
C GLU A 281 15.55 -0.61 -6.46
N PRO A 282 14.77 0.43 -6.79
CA PRO A 282 13.57 0.72 -6.03
C PRO A 282 12.49 -0.34 -6.31
N PHE A 283 11.49 -0.44 -5.43
CA PHE A 283 10.28 -1.21 -5.70
C PHE A 283 9.05 -0.33 -5.56
N ASP A 284 7.98 -0.66 -6.27
CA ASP A 284 6.74 0.11 -6.23
C ASP A 284 5.74 -0.47 -5.23
N LEU A 285 5.31 0.37 -4.29
CA LEU A 285 4.20 0.04 -3.41
C LEU A 285 2.87 0.46 -4.06
N LEU A 286 2.01 -0.52 -4.34
CA LEU A 286 0.68 -0.33 -4.93
C LEU A 286 -0.37 -0.73 -3.89
N LEU A 287 -1.03 0.26 -3.31
CA LEU A 287 -2.02 0.05 -2.26
C LEU A 287 -3.40 0.51 -2.71
N THR A 288 -4.43 -0.11 -2.16
CA THR A 288 -5.81 0.38 -2.22
C THR A 288 -6.24 0.91 -0.85
N ASP A 289 -7.16 1.88 -0.87
CA ASP A 289 -7.67 2.58 0.32
C ASP A 289 -6.55 3.11 1.23
N ALA A 290 -5.49 3.62 0.58
CA ALA A 290 -4.29 4.00 1.28
C ALA A 290 -4.40 5.40 1.88
N LEU A 291 -3.86 5.55 3.10
CA LEU A 291 -3.74 6.82 3.79
C LEU A 291 -2.26 7.10 4.09
N LEU A 292 -1.84 8.35 3.88
CA LEU A 292 -0.68 8.90 4.58
C LEU A 292 -1.21 9.79 5.71
N THR A 293 -0.75 9.52 6.93
CA THR A 293 -1.03 10.39 8.08
C THR A 293 0.24 10.74 8.82
N GLY A 294 0.25 11.82 9.59
CA GLY A 294 1.38 12.20 10.43
C GLY A 294 1.13 13.50 11.18
N ASP A 295 1.84 13.70 12.29
CA ASP A 295 1.66 14.87 13.15
C ASP A 295 2.52 16.03 12.65
N LEU A 296 1.91 17.19 12.46
CA LEU A 296 2.59 18.42 12.09
C LEU A 296 3.18 19.05 13.35
N VAL A 297 4.50 19.00 13.48
CA VAL A 297 5.23 19.49 14.65
C VAL A 297 6.20 20.60 14.25
N GLU A 298 6.08 21.77 14.88
CA GLU A 298 7.00 22.89 14.61
C GLU A 298 8.41 22.60 15.14
N ASP A 299 9.45 22.87 14.35
CA ASP A 299 10.87 22.63 14.68
C ASP A 299 11.50 23.72 15.57
N GLY A 300 10.70 24.69 16.04
CA GLY A 300 11.12 25.86 16.79
C GLY A 300 11.76 26.98 15.97
N GLY A 301 11.96 26.77 14.66
CA GLY A 301 12.43 27.75 13.69
C GLY A 301 11.34 28.24 12.73
N GLY A 302 10.06 27.93 13.00
CA GLY A 302 8.94 28.25 12.11
C GLY A 302 8.73 27.26 10.96
N ARG A 303 9.47 26.14 10.93
CA ARG A 303 9.28 25.06 9.95
C ARG A 303 8.62 23.86 10.62
N TYR A 304 8.06 22.96 9.81
CA TYR A 304 7.28 21.84 10.31
C TYR A 304 7.91 20.51 9.91
N ARG A 305 7.92 19.59 10.87
CA ARG A 305 8.22 18.17 10.71
C ARG A 305 6.90 17.42 10.58
N LEU A 306 6.97 16.24 9.98
CA LEU A 306 5.87 15.27 9.99
C LEU A 306 6.31 14.09 10.87
N GLU A 307 5.93 14.10 12.14
CA GLU A 307 6.29 13.05 13.09
C GLU A 307 5.25 11.94 13.11
N ARG A 308 5.67 10.71 13.49
CA ARG A 308 4.80 9.52 13.49
C ARG A 308 4.00 9.42 12.17
N ALA A 309 4.70 9.69 11.07
CA ALA A 309 4.12 9.62 9.75
C ALA A 309 4.00 8.15 9.37
N TRP A 310 2.85 7.69 8.92
CA TRP A 310 2.74 6.33 8.39
C TRP A 310 1.85 6.28 7.18
N ILE A 311 2.23 5.38 6.29
CA ILE A 311 1.42 4.92 5.18
C ILE A 311 0.72 3.65 5.66
N THR A 312 -0.59 3.62 5.49
CA THR A 312 -1.40 2.43 5.75
C THR A 312 -2.30 2.15 4.55
N GLY A 313 -2.63 0.88 4.31
CA GLY A 313 -3.54 0.49 3.23
C GLY A 313 -3.57 -1.00 2.99
N ARG A 314 -4.28 -1.40 1.94
CA ARG A 314 -4.49 -2.80 1.54
C ARG A 314 -3.55 -3.14 0.40
N TYR A 315 -2.72 -4.17 0.59
CA TYR A 315 -1.74 -4.61 -0.41
C TYR A 315 -2.20 -5.90 -1.07
N ALA A 316 -2.84 -5.77 -2.23
CA ALA A 316 -3.39 -6.92 -2.94
C ALA A 316 -2.31 -7.94 -3.32
N LEU A 317 -2.62 -9.22 -3.19
CA LEU A 317 -1.70 -10.32 -3.53
C LEU A 317 -1.14 -10.18 -4.95
N ILE A 318 -1.99 -9.79 -5.90
CA ILE A 318 -1.61 -9.62 -7.32
C ILE A 318 -0.55 -8.52 -7.52
N ASP A 319 -0.46 -7.55 -6.62
CA ASP A 319 0.50 -6.46 -6.65
C ASP A 319 1.74 -6.72 -5.79
N PHE A 320 1.59 -7.51 -4.74
CA PHE A 320 2.69 -7.90 -3.88
C PHE A 320 3.64 -8.90 -4.57
N LEU A 321 3.07 -9.91 -5.24
CA LEU A 321 3.89 -10.99 -5.84
C LEU A 321 4.90 -10.50 -6.89
N PRO A 322 4.62 -9.50 -7.75
CA PRO A 322 5.63 -8.90 -8.63
C PRO A 322 6.81 -8.27 -7.88
N VAL A 323 6.54 -7.57 -6.76
CA VAL A 323 7.57 -6.87 -5.98
C VAL A 323 8.63 -7.80 -5.42
N LEU A 324 8.27 -9.05 -5.11
CA LEU A 324 9.24 -10.07 -4.73
C LEU A 324 10.36 -10.22 -5.78
N SER A 325 10.06 -10.11 -7.07
CA SER A 325 11.09 -10.15 -8.12
C SER A 325 11.94 -8.87 -8.14
N GLU A 326 11.32 -7.70 -7.92
CA GLU A 326 12.00 -6.40 -7.84
C GLU A 326 13.02 -6.36 -6.69
N VAL A 327 12.74 -7.05 -5.59
CA VAL A 327 13.67 -7.19 -4.46
C VAL A 327 14.64 -8.37 -4.60
N GLY A 328 14.63 -9.09 -5.73
CA GLY A 328 15.56 -10.17 -6.06
C GLY A 328 15.20 -11.56 -5.52
N ILE A 329 13.94 -11.77 -5.11
CA ILE A 329 13.36 -13.07 -4.76
C ILE A 329 12.73 -13.65 -6.04
N CYS A 330 13.52 -14.41 -6.78
CA CYS A 330 13.22 -14.77 -8.16
C CYS A 330 12.37 -16.05 -8.33
N PRO A 331 11.54 -16.13 -9.38
CA PRO A 331 10.78 -17.33 -9.73
C PRO A 331 11.67 -18.59 -9.80
N GLY A 332 11.17 -19.69 -9.22
CA GLY A 332 11.88 -20.98 -9.21
C GLY A 332 12.92 -21.15 -8.09
N GLU A 333 13.24 -20.10 -7.33
CA GLU A 333 14.06 -20.24 -6.12
C GLU A 333 13.25 -20.84 -4.97
N ILE A 334 13.90 -21.64 -4.10
CA ILE A 334 13.24 -22.25 -2.93
C ILE A 334 12.62 -21.17 -2.05
N ILE A 335 13.35 -20.07 -1.83
CA ILE A 335 12.85 -18.95 -1.04
C ILE A 335 11.57 -18.36 -1.63
N ARG A 336 11.50 -18.24 -2.96
CA ARG A 336 10.32 -17.68 -3.61
C ARG A 336 9.08 -18.49 -3.28
N GLY A 337 9.17 -19.82 -3.39
CA GLY A 337 8.06 -20.71 -3.04
C GLY A 337 7.63 -20.56 -1.58
N ILE A 338 8.58 -20.39 -0.66
CA ILE A 338 8.29 -20.24 0.78
C ILE A 338 7.60 -18.91 1.08
N VAL A 339 8.12 -17.79 0.57
CA VAL A 339 7.51 -16.47 0.78
C VAL A 339 6.12 -16.41 0.14
N GLU A 340 5.94 -17.02 -1.03
CA GLU A 340 4.63 -17.08 -1.67
C GLU A 340 3.59 -17.92 -0.92
N VAL A 341 4.02 -18.95 -0.18
CA VAL A 341 3.12 -19.71 0.69
C VAL A 341 2.73 -18.85 1.88
N GLU A 342 3.72 -18.30 2.59
CA GLU A 342 3.48 -17.43 3.75
C GLU A 342 2.52 -16.28 3.41
N VAL A 343 2.79 -15.54 2.34
CA VAL A 343 1.97 -14.39 1.91
C VAL A 343 0.53 -14.80 1.59
N ARG A 344 0.30 -16.02 1.08
CA ARG A 344 -1.07 -16.50 0.81
C ARG A 344 -1.78 -16.94 2.08
N GLU A 345 -1.05 -17.50 3.03
CA GLU A 345 -1.57 -17.93 4.34
C GLU A 345 -1.87 -16.71 5.26
N ASP A 346 -1.21 -15.58 5.02
CA ASP A 346 -1.31 -14.35 5.80
C ASP A 346 -2.25 -13.28 5.21
N LEU A 347 -3.05 -13.61 4.18
CA LEU A 347 -4.06 -12.67 3.68
C LEU A 347 -5.17 -12.48 4.74
N ASP A 348 -5.37 -11.24 5.17
CA ASP A 348 -6.24 -10.87 6.29
C ASP A 348 -7.39 -9.93 5.90
N VAL A 349 -7.23 -9.19 4.81
CA VAL A 349 -8.21 -8.20 4.36
C VAL A 349 -8.58 -8.37 2.88
N ARG A 350 -9.64 -7.69 2.47
CA ARG A 350 -9.97 -7.56 1.05
C ARG A 350 -9.18 -6.42 0.41
N SER A 351 -8.77 -6.58 -0.83
CA SER A 351 -8.15 -5.53 -1.64
C SER A 351 -9.11 -4.39 -1.96
N THR A 352 -10.41 -4.64 -1.96
CA THR A 352 -11.45 -3.61 -2.11
C THR A 352 -12.23 -3.47 -0.80
N PRO A 353 -12.20 -2.31 -0.12
CA PRO A 353 -12.94 -2.12 1.12
C PRO A 353 -14.42 -2.46 0.98
N GLY A 354 -14.95 -3.22 1.95
CA GLY A 354 -16.37 -3.57 1.97
C GLY A 354 -16.77 -4.64 0.95
N SER A 355 -15.82 -5.24 0.24
CA SER A 355 -16.07 -6.39 -0.66
C SER A 355 -16.07 -7.74 0.07
N GLY A 356 -15.86 -7.74 1.39
CA GLY A 356 -15.85 -8.93 2.23
C GLY A 356 -17.24 -9.49 2.52
N GLY A 357 -17.28 -10.43 3.46
CA GLY A 357 -18.51 -11.06 3.93
C GLY A 357 -18.40 -12.58 4.08
N PRO A 358 -19.49 -13.23 4.53
CA PRO A 358 -19.48 -14.65 4.85
C PRO A 358 -19.03 -15.52 3.68
N GLY A 359 -17.92 -16.24 3.85
CA GLY A 359 -17.36 -17.16 2.86
C GLY A 359 -16.56 -16.50 1.73
N VAL A 360 -16.36 -15.18 1.77
CA VAL A 360 -15.48 -14.48 0.82
C VAL A 360 -14.05 -14.59 1.35
N GLU A 361 -13.13 -15.11 0.54
CA GLU A 361 -11.72 -15.24 0.92
C GLU A 361 -10.99 -13.89 0.91
N CYS A 362 -10.01 -13.71 1.78
CA CYS A 362 -9.11 -12.55 1.75
C CYS A 362 -8.20 -12.58 0.50
N ASP A 363 -7.88 -11.42 -0.05
CA ASP A 363 -7.01 -11.30 -1.24
C ASP A 363 -5.97 -10.18 -1.16
N ALA A 364 -5.83 -9.57 0.02
CA ALA A 364 -4.82 -8.57 0.32
C ALA A 364 -4.25 -8.78 1.73
N MET A 365 -3.05 -8.25 1.94
CA MET A 365 -2.49 -8.06 3.28
C MET A 365 -2.71 -6.61 3.72
N SER A 366 -2.97 -6.39 5.00
CA SER A 366 -2.91 -5.08 5.61
C SER A 366 -1.46 -4.62 5.81
N LEU A 367 -1.21 -3.33 5.54
CA LEU A 367 0.12 -2.74 5.63
C LEU A 367 0.09 -1.47 6.46
N GLY A 368 1.07 -1.36 7.35
CA GLY A 368 1.47 -0.16 8.06
C GLY A 368 2.98 0.05 8.01
N MET A 369 3.42 1.22 7.55
CA MET A 369 4.84 1.55 7.49
C MET A 369 5.08 3.00 7.94
N GLN A 370 5.90 3.14 8.98
CA GLN A 370 6.22 4.43 9.59
C GLN A 370 7.47 5.08 8.97
N PHE A 371 7.46 6.41 8.96
CA PHE A 371 8.51 7.33 8.56
C PHE A 371 8.57 8.52 9.51
N THR A 372 9.62 9.33 9.34
CA THR A 372 9.70 10.69 9.88
C THR A 372 9.93 11.68 8.73
N GLY A 373 9.11 12.72 8.66
CA GLY A 373 9.25 13.81 7.69
C GLY A 373 10.09 14.95 8.24
N TYR A 374 11.14 15.30 7.51
CA TYR A 374 12.06 16.39 7.83
C TYR A 374 11.80 17.57 6.90
N PRO A 375 11.89 18.83 7.38
CA PRO A 375 11.71 20.01 6.54
C PRO A 375 12.60 19.93 5.29
N ALA A 376 12.03 20.31 4.16
CA ALA A 376 12.68 20.26 2.85
C ALA A 376 12.11 21.35 1.93
N ARG A 377 12.60 21.41 0.69
CA ARG A 377 12.04 22.24 -0.38
C ARG A 377 11.65 21.40 -1.59
N TRP A 378 10.58 21.84 -2.25
CA TRP A 378 10.05 21.24 -3.46
C TRP A 378 10.79 21.84 -4.66
N GLY A 379 11.74 21.10 -5.21
CA GLY A 379 12.57 21.56 -6.32
C GLY A 379 11.99 21.25 -7.69
N ASP A 380 12.82 21.48 -8.71
CA ASP A 380 12.50 21.21 -10.11
C ASP A 380 12.61 19.71 -10.45
N LEU A 381 12.23 19.37 -11.69
CA LEU A 381 12.39 18.01 -12.19
C LEU A 381 13.86 17.66 -12.38
N GLY A 382 14.26 16.51 -11.81
CA GLY A 382 15.56 15.91 -11.99
C GLY A 382 15.62 15.02 -13.22
N THR A 383 16.71 14.26 -13.29
CA THR A 383 16.85 13.15 -14.26
C THR A 383 16.75 11.84 -13.49
N ASP A 384 15.83 10.98 -13.90
CA ASP A 384 15.73 9.65 -13.31
C ASP A 384 17.04 8.88 -13.52
N PRO A 385 17.51 8.13 -12.50
CA PRO A 385 18.64 7.23 -12.70
C PRO A 385 18.29 6.20 -13.79
N PRO A 386 19.29 5.67 -14.52
CA PRO A 386 19.05 4.61 -15.48
C PRO A 386 18.35 3.43 -14.80
N THR A 387 17.36 2.85 -15.48
CA THR A 387 16.69 1.62 -15.02
C THR A 387 17.77 0.59 -14.76
N PRO A 388 17.90 0.11 -13.52
CA PRO A 388 18.96 -0.83 -13.21
C PRO A 388 18.55 -2.25 -13.67
N PRO A 389 19.51 -3.17 -13.77
CA PRO A 389 19.29 -4.44 -14.47
C PRO A 389 18.29 -5.32 -13.73
N ASP A 390 17.51 -6.09 -14.48
CA ASP A 390 16.55 -7.04 -13.91
C ASP A 390 17.21 -7.93 -12.83
N PRO A 391 16.73 -7.86 -11.57
CA PRO A 391 17.22 -8.70 -10.48
C PRO A 391 17.06 -10.20 -10.74
N CYS A 392 16.11 -10.57 -11.61
CA CYS A 392 15.71 -11.94 -11.92
C CYS A 392 15.86 -12.23 -13.43
N PRO A 393 17.10 -12.34 -13.93
CA PRO A 393 17.40 -12.51 -15.35
C PRO A 393 17.06 -13.88 -15.94
#